data_AF-A0A1Q3L9G7-F1
#
_entry.id   AF-A0A1Q3L9G7-F1
#
_cell.length_a   1.000
_cell.length_b   1.000
_cell.length_c   1.000
_cell.angle_alpha   90.00
_cell.angle_beta   90.00
_cell.angle_gamma   90.00
#
_symmetry.space_group_name_H-M   'P 1'
#
loop_
_entity.id
_entity.type
_entity.pdbx_description
1 polymer ?
#
loop_
_entity_poly.entity_id
_entity_poly.type
_entity_poly.pdbx_seq_one_letter_code
_entity_poly.pdbx_strand_id
1 'polypeptide(L)'
;MRGVTSSASLTPARAFRIVGAVAIVLGGILAAVTGPLQLGKGSWAAAYLVLVAGAAQYVMGAALTRWRPAGSTTARWCWFALWNLGHLGVIGGTVAGSTATVFVGSGLLVIALVLAFLASLGTRVETDRTLLLGYRVLLVLLAVSIPVGMVLSAIRNA
;
A
#
# COMPACT_ATOMS: atom_id res chain seq x y z
N MET A 1 29.43 33.16 7.23
CA MET A 1 29.18 31.81 7.79
C MET A 1 27.91 31.27 7.15
N ARG A 2 28.03 30.26 6.28
CA ARG A 2 26.90 29.71 5.51
C ARG A 2 26.02 28.87 6.43
N GLY A 3 24.79 29.34 6.69
CA GLY A 3 23.75 28.51 7.28
C GLY A 3 23.40 27.39 6.30
N VAL A 4 23.89 26.19 6.57
CA VAL A 4 23.50 24.98 5.86
C VAL A 4 22.03 24.74 6.20
N THR A 5 21.14 25.09 5.27
CA THR A 5 19.78 24.59 5.27
C THR A 5 19.87 23.06 5.19
N SER A 6 19.53 22.39 6.28
CA SER A 6 19.43 20.93 6.29
C SER A 6 18.31 20.55 5.32
N SER A 7 18.68 20.16 4.09
CA SER A 7 17.76 19.52 3.17
C SER A 7 17.34 18.20 3.82
N ALA A 8 16.18 18.19 4.48
CA ALA A 8 15.67 16.99 5.12
C ALA A 8 15.50 15.90 4.05
N SER A 9 16.41 14.93 4.02
CA SER A 9 16.33 13.83 3.06
C SER A 9 15.06 13.02 3.32
N LEU A 10 14.27 12.80 2.27
CA LEU A 10 13.05 12.01 2.37
C LEU A 10 13.45 10.55 2.66
N THR A 11 13.08 10.02 3.82
CA THR A 11 13.30 8.61 4.13
C THR A 11 12.19 7.77 3.54
N PRO A 12 12.43 6.48 3.19
CA PRO A 12 11.37 5.58 2.72
C PRO A 12 10.16 5.56 3.68
N ALA A 13 10.41 5.50 4.99
CA ALA A 13 9.36 5.49 6.00
C ALA A 13 8.48 6.76 5.98
N ARG A 14 9.08 7.93 5.71
CA ARG A 14 8.34 9.19 5.50
C ARG A 14 7.57 9.17 4.18
N ALA A 15 8.18 8.69 3.09
CA ALA A 15 7.53 8.59 1.79
C ALA A 15 6.28 7.69 1.84
N PHE A 16 6.38 6.51 2.44
CA PHE A 16 5.25 5.59 2.68
C PHE A 16 4.09 6.32 3.37
N ARG A 17 4.37 7.02 4.48
CA ARG A 17 3.35 7.74 5.25
C ARG A 17 2.73 8.90 4.48
N ILE A 18 3.54 9.73 3.82
CA ILE A 18 3.05 10.89 3.08
C ILE A 18 2.15 10.44 1.95
N VAL A 19 2.62 9.50 1.11
CA VAL A 19 1.83 9.04 -0.04
C VAL A 19 0.59 8.26 0.41
N GLY A 20 0.69 7.50 1.51
CA GLY A 20 -0.49 6.84 2.10
C GLY A 20 -1.53 7.86 2.61
N ALA A 21 -1.10 8.91 3.31
CA ALA A 21 -1.99 9.97 3.76
C ALA A 21 -2.64 10.71 2.58
N VAL A 22 -1.88 10.99 1.52
CA VAL A 22 -2.41 11.59 0.28
C VAL A 22 -3.46 10.67 -0.35
N ALA A 23 -3.23 9.36 -0.43
CA ALA A 23 -4.20 8.42 -0.98
C ALA A 23 -5.49 8.36 -0.14
N ILE A 24 -5.40 8.45 1.19
CA ILE A 24 -6.59 8.56 2.07
C ILE A 24 -7.40 9.80 1.72
N VAL A 25 -6.75 10.97 1.61
CA VAL A 25 -7.42 12.23 1.29
C VAL A 25 -8.06 12.16 -0.11
N LEU A 26 -7.33 11.65 -1.10
CA LEU A 26 -7.85 11.48 -2.47
C LEU A 26 -9.05 10.52 -2.50
N GLY A 27 -9.00 9.42 -1.73
CA GLY A 27 -10.12 8.51 -1.62
C GLY A 27 -11.35 9.14 -0.96
N GLY A 28 -11.17 9.96 0.09
CA GLY A 28 -12.26 10.73 0.71
C GLY A 28 -12.88 11.76 -0.23
N ILE A 29 -12.05 12.48 -0.99
CA ILE A 29 -12.52 13.40 -2.04
C ILE A 29 -13.29 12.63 -3.11
N LEU A 30 -12.76 11.48 -3.56
CA LEU A 30 -13.42 10.63 -4.55
C LEU A 30 -14.79 10.14 -4.05
N ALA A 31 -14.90 9.76 -2.77
CA ALA A 31 -16.17 9.39 -2.16
C ALA A 31 -17.19 10.54 -2.20
N ALA A 32 -16.75 11.77 -1.87
CA ALA A 32 -17.62 12.95 -1.86
C ALA A 32 -18.17 13.29 -3.26
N VAL A 33 -17.35 13.14 -4.31
CA VAL A 33 -17.77 13.43 -5.68
C VAL A 33 -18.48 12.25 -6.37
N THR A 34 -18.35 11.03 -5.85
CA THR A 34 -18.96 9.82 -6.44
C THR A 34 -20.48 9.93 -6.55
N GLY A 35 -21.14 10.47 -5.51
CA GLY A 35 -22.59 10.66 -5.50
C GLY A 35 -23.05 11.65 -6.57
N PRO A 36 -22.58 12.91 -6.55
CA PRO A 36 -22.94 13.93 -7.54
C PRO A 36 -22.63 13.55 -8.99
N LEU A 37 -21.51 12.84 -9.22
CA LEU A 37 -21.06 12.46 -10.57
C LEU A 37 -21.57 11.09 -11.04
N GLN A 38 -22.35 10.38 -10.22
CA GLN A 38 -22.88 9.03 -10.49
C GLN A 38 -21.80 8.04 -10.98
N LEU A 39 -20.61 8.09 -10.38
CA LEU A 39 -19.46 7.28 -10.81
C LEU A 39 -19.71 5.80 -10.47
N GLY A 40 -19.95 4.97 -11.49
CA GLY A 40 -20.27 3.55 -11.28
C GLY A 40 -19.23 2.74 -10.49
N LYS A 41 -17.94 3.10 -10.59
CA LYS A 41 -16.85 2.49 -9.78
C LYS A 41 -16.31 3.41 -8.68
N GLY A 42 -16.95 4.57 -8.43
CA GLY A 42 -16.42 5.61 -7.55
C GLY A 42 -16.33 5.16 -6.09
N SER A 43 -17.35 4.49 -5.57
CA SER A 43 -17.36 3.99 -4.19
C SER A 43 -16.29 2.92 -3.96
N TRP A 44 -16.14 1.99 -4.91
CA TRP A 44 -15.07 0.99 -4.89
C TRP A 44 -13.68 1.65 -4.93
N ALA A 45 -13.46 2.58 -5.84
CA ALA A 45 -12.18 3.25 -6.00
C ALA A 45 -11.82 4.09 -4.77
N ALA A 46 -12.81 4.76 -4.17
CA ALA A 46 -12.64 5.51 -2.94
C ALA A 46 -12.23 4.59 -1.77
N ALA A 47 -12.96 3.48 -1.56
CA ALA A 47 -12.62 2.51 -0.52
C ALA A 47 -11.23 1.89 -0.72
N TYR A 48 -10.88 1.56 -1.98
CA TYR A 48 -9.57 1.03 -2.34
C TYR A 48 -8.45 2.03 -2.05
N LEU A 49 -8.63 3.29 -2.42
CA LEU A 49 -7.68 4.37 -2.13
C LEU A 49 -7.50 4.59 -0.64
N VAL A 50 -8.58 4.64 0.14
CA VAL A 50 -8.52 4.89 1.58
C VAL A 50 -7.89 3.72 2.33
N LEU A 51 -8.39 2.50 2.13
CA LEU A 51 -8.02 1.37 2.98
C LEU A 51 -6.74 0.69 2.52
N VAL A 52 -6.61 0.46 1.22
CA VAL A 52 -5.50 -0.35 0.68
C VAL A 52 -4.33 0.54 0.30
N ALA A 53 -4.52 1.49 -0.63
CA ALA A 53 -3.43 2.37 -1.05
C ALA A 53 -3.00 3.34 0.06
N GLY A 54 -3.95 3.75 0.90
CA GLY A 54 -3.75 4.76 1.93
C GLY A 54 -3.36 4.19 3.29
N ALA A 55 -4.33 3.63 4.00
CA ALA A 55 -4.17 3.21 5.38
C ALA A 55 -3.11 2.11 5.55
N ALA A 56 -3.12 1.07 4.71
CA ALA A 56 -2.08 0.04 4.77
C ALA A 56 -0.68 0.60 4.51
N GLN A 57 -0.53 1.47 3.51
CA GLN A 57 0.75 2.11 3.20
C GLN A 57 1.23 3.01 4.34
N TYR A 58 0.32 3.77 4.95
CA TYR A 58 0.62 4.61 6.09
C TYR A 58 1.12 3.78 7.28
N VAL A 59 0.42 2.68 7.60
CA VAL A 59 0.80 1.75 8.67
C VAL A 59 2.14 1.09 8.38
N MET A 60 2.42 0.68 7.14
CA MET A 60 3.74 0.14 6.75
C MET A 60 4.87 1.16 6.97
N GLY A 61 4.65 2.43 6.65
CA GLY A 61 5.61 3.50 6.94
C GLY A 61 5.80 3.77 8.45
N ALA A 62 4.73 3.64 9.24
CA ALA A 62 4.81 3.71 10.70
C ALA A 62 5.61 2.53 11.28
N ALA A 63 5.37 1.30 10.78
CA ALA A 63 6.10 0.10 11.17
C ALA A 63 7.60 0.22 10.86
N LEU A 64 7.96 0.75 9.69
CA LEU A 64 9.36 1.03 9.32
C LEU A 64 10.05 2.00 10.31
N THR A 65 9.31 2.98 10.82
CA THR A 65 9.82 3.96 11.79
C THR A 65 9.99 3.33 13.18
N ARG A 66 8.99 2.54 13.61
CA ARG A 66 8.93 1.97 14.96
C ARG A 66 9.92 0.82 15.17
N TRP A 67 10.01 -0.09 14.21
CA TRP A 67 10.67 -1.37 14.41
C TRP A 67 11.97 -1.55 13.62
N ARG A 68 12.26 -0.63 12.69
CA ARG A 68 13.49 -0.61 11.88
C ARG A 68 13.86 -2.01 11.33
N PRO A 69 12.93 -2.70 10.66
CA PRO A 69 13.12 -4.08 10.21
C PRO A 69 14.36 -4.20 9.30
N ALA A 70 14.94 -5.40 9.27
CA ALA A 70 16.17 -5.70 8.53
C ALA A 70 16.06 -5.33 7.04
N GLY A 71 17.20 -4.96 6.44
CA GLY A 71 17.29 -4.60 5.02
C GLY A 71 17.93 -3.22 4.78
N SER A 72 18.48 -3.04 3.57
CA SER A 72 19.12 -1.80 3.15
C SER A 72 18.11 -0.69 2.85
N THR A 73 18.55 0.58 2.87
CA THR A 73 17.73 1.72 2.44
C THR A 73 17.24 1.56 1.01
N THR A 74 18.08 1.03 0.11
CA THR A 74 17.71 0.73 -1.28
C THR A 74 16.59 -0.30 -1.36
N ALA A 75 16.66 -1.39 -0.59
CA ALA A 75 15.60 -2.40 -0.56
C ALA A 75 14.25 -1.80 -0.13
N ARG A 76 14.24 -0.87 0.82
CA ARG A 76 13.02 -0.17 1.26
C ARG A 76 12.45 0.76 0.18
N TRP A 77 13.30 1.38 -0.64
CA TRP A 77 12.86 2.15 -1.80
C TRP A 77 12.31 1.24 -2.92
N CYS A 78 12.94 0.10 -3.19
CA CYS A 78 12.40 -0.89 -4.13
C CYS A 78 11.03 -1.40 -3.66
N TRP A 79 10.88 -1.67 -2.37
CA TRP A 79 9.60 -2.04 -1.77
C TRP A 79 8.55 -0.94 -1.95
N PHE A 80 8.89 0.32 -1.67
CA PHE A 80 8.00 1.46 -1.92
C PHE A 80 7.57 1.53 -3.40
N ALA A 81 8.52 1.36 -4.33
CA ALA A 81 8.23 1.40 -5.76
C ALA A 81 7.29 0.25 -6.17
N LEU A 82 7.57 -0.99 -5.76
CA LEU A 82 6.74 -2.16 -6.05
C LEU A 82 5.29 -1.96 -5.57
N TRP A 83 5.13 -1.45 -4.35
CA TRP A 83 3.82 -1.19 -3.77
C TRP A 83 3.03 -0.14 -4.56
N ASN A 84 3.66 1.00 -4.89
CA ASN A 84 2.99 2.07 -5.62
C ASN A 84 2.71 1.70 -7.07
N LEU A 85 3.65 1.04 -7.76
CA LEU A 85 3.45 0.54 -9.12
C LEU A 85 2.33 -0.51 -9.16
N GLY A 86 2.25 -1.38 -8.15
CA GLY A 86 1.15 -2.33 -7.98
C GLY A 86 -0.21 -1.64 -7.89
N HIS A 87 -0.33 -0.60 -7.06
CA HIS A 87 -1.57 0.19 -6.95
C HIS A 87 -1.95 0.89 -8.25
N LEU A 88 -0.98 1.50 -8.93
CA LEU A 88 -1.21 2.12 -10.23
C LEU A 88 -1.70 1.10 -11.27
N GLY A 89 -1.13 -0.12 -11.26
CA GLY A 89 -1.59 -1.21 -12.11
C GLY A 89 -3.03 -1.65 -11.81
N VAL A 90 -3.40 -1.82 -10.54
CA VAL A 90 -4.76 -2.23 -10.16
C VAL A 90 -5.80 -1.15 -10.47
N ILE A 91 -5.56 0.09 -10.07
CA ILE A 91 -6.49 1.20 -10.32
C ILE A 91 -6.56 1.49 -11.82
N GLY A 92 -5.40 1.68 -12.47
CA GLY A 92 -5.32 1.99 -13.89
C GLY A 92 -5.92 0.89 -14.76
N GLY A 93 -5.61 -0.37 -14.45
CA GLY A 93 -6.20 -1.53 -15.14
C GLY A 93 -7.72 -1.60 -14.97
N THR A 94 -8.23 -1.31 -13.78
CA THR A 94 -9.68 -1.35 -13.52
C THR A 94 -10.44 -0.22 -14.21
N VAL A 95 -9.85 0.97 -14.28
CA VAL A 95 -10.40 2.10 -15.04
C VAL A 95 -10.34 1.83 -16.54
N ALA A 96 -9.23 1.28 -17.04
CA ALA A 96 -9.07 0.93 -18.45
C ALA A 96 -9.81 -0.35 -18.89
N GLY A 97 -10.40 -1.11 -17.96
CA GLY A 97 -11.01 -2.41 -18.25
C GLY A 97 -10.01 -3.51 -18.62
N SER A 98 -8.72 -3.32 -18.35
CA SER A 98 -7.65 -4.27 -18.67
C SER A 98 -7.39 -5.22 -17.51
N THR A 99 -7.97 -6.43 -17.60
CA THR A 99 -7.75 -7.52 -16.65
C THR A 99 -6.27 -7.86 -16.51
N ALA A 100 -5.52 -7.91 -17.62
CA ALA A 100 -4.09 -8.20 -17.60
C ALA A 100 -3.28 -7.18 -16.76
N THR A 101 -3.58 -5.89 -16.89
CA THR A 101 -2.92 -4.84 -16.10
C THR A 101 -3.23 -4.97 -14.61
N VAL A 102 -4.48 -5.33 -14.27
CA VAL A 102 -4.86 -5.61 -12.88
C VAL A 102 -4.10 -6.82 -12.33
N PHE A 103 -3.95 -7.91 -13.11
CA PHE A 103 -3.16 -9.08 -12.70
C PHE A 103 -1.70 -8.75 -12.42
N VAL A 104 -1.05 -8.02 -13.32
CA VAL A 104 0.34 -7.58 -13.14
C VAL A 104 0.47 -6.71 -11.88
N GLY A 105 -0.42 -5.72 -11.72
CA GLY A 105 -0.44 -4.84 -10.55
C GLY A 105 -0.62 -5.62 -9.24
N SER A 106 -1.58 -6.54 -9.20
CA SER A 106 -1.84 -7.41 -8.06
C SER A 106 -0.63 -8.30 -7.72
N GLY A 107 0.07 -8.83 -8.72
CA GLY A 107 1.31 -9.58 -8.52
C GLY A 107 2.40 -8.74 -7.83
N LEU A 108 2.59 -7.50 -8.27
CA LEU A 108 3.53 -6.57 -7.63
C LEU A 108 3.16 -6.26 -6.18
N LEU A 109 1.86 -6.09 -5.89
CA LEU A 109 1.37 -5.88 -4.51
C LEU A 109 1.65 -7.09 -3.63
N VAL A 110 1.40 -8.32 -4.11
CA VAL A 110 1.67 -9.55 -3.36
C VAL A 110 3.17 -9.68 -3.07
N ILE A 111 4.03 -9.42 -4.06
CA ILE A 111 5.50 -9.42 -3.86
C ILE A 111 5.89 -8.41 -2.78
N ALA A 112 5.35 -7.18 -2.84
CA ALA A 112 5.61 -6.15 -1.84
C ALA A 112 5.17 -6.57 -0.42
N LEU A 113 4.02 -7.23 -0.27
CA LEU A 113 3.52 -7.72 1.02
C LEU A 113 4.35 -8.87 1.58
N VAL A 114 4.81 -9.79 0.72
CA VAL A 114 5.70 -10.88 1.13
C VAL A 114 7.02 -10.30 1.64
N LEU A 115 7.61 -9.35 0.92
CA LEU A 115 8.84 -8.67 1.36
C LEU A 115 8.63 -7.96 2.71
N ALA A 116 7.51 -7.27 2.89
CA ALA A 116 7.14 -6.61 4.15
C ALA A 116 7.03 -7.61 5.31
N PHE A 117 6.39 -8.75 5.06
CA PHE A 117 6.18 -9.80 6.04
C PHE A 117 7.49 -10.45 6.45
N LEU A 118 8.33 -10.84 5.48
CA LEU A 118 9.65 -11.42 5.73
C LEU A 118 10.54 -10.45 6.52
N ALA A 119 10.54 -9.16 6.18
CA ALA A 119 11.26 -8.14 6.93
C ALA A 119 10.76 -8.02 8.38
N SER A 120 9.45 -8.22 8.61
CA SER A 120 8.85 -8.23 9.94
C SER A 120 9.28 -9.42 10.79
N LEU A 121 9.61 -10.57 10.19
CA LEU A 121 10.05 -11.77 10.92
C LEU A 121 11.40 -11.57 11.59
N GLY A 122 12.29 -10.79 10.97
CA GLY A 122 13.59 -10.42 11.53
C GLY A 122 13.53 -9.37 12.66
N THR A 123 12.33 -8.86 12.99
CA THR A 123 12.17 -7.84 14.02
C THR A 123 12.08 -8.50 15.40
N ARG A 124 13.00 -8.15 16.31
CA ARG A 124 12.95 -8.55 17.73
C ARG A 124 12.29 -7.43 18.54
N VAL A 125 11.28 -7.78 19.32
CA VAL A 125 10.46 -6.81 20.08
C VAL A 125 10.19 -7.38 21.47
N GLU A 126 10.63 -6.69 22.52
CA GLU A 126 10.36 -7.05 23.93
C GLU A 126 9.06 -6.41 24.44
N THR A 127 8.71 -5.21 23.96
CA THR A 127 7.47 -4.48 24.27
C THR A 127 6.78 -4.14 22.96
N ASP A 128 5.47 -4.40 22.78
CA ASP A 128 4.63 -4.24 21.55
C ASP A 128 4.32 -5.50 20.72
N ARG A 129 4.45 -6.70 21.28
CA ARG A 129 4.18 -7.95 20.54
C ARG A 129 2.78 -8.00 19.91
N THR A 130 1.77 -7.47 20.58
CA THR A 130 0.39 -7.39 20.08
C THR A 130 0.26 -6.48 18.86
N LEU A 131 0.93 -5.33 18.87
CA LEU A 131 0.91 -4.40 17.74
C LEU A 131 1.63 -4.97 16.52
N LEU A 132 2.76 -5.67 16.74
CA LEU A 132 3.48 -6.39 15.68
C LEU A 132 2.63 -7.53 15.11
N LEU A 133 1.90 -8.26 15.95
CA LEU A 133 0.96 -9.27 15.50
C LEU A 133 -0.16 -8.65 14.65
N GLY A 134 -0.75 -7.54 15.10
CA GLY A 134 -1.76 -6.81 14.32
C GLY A 134 -1.24 -6.35 12.95
N TYR A 135 -0.01 -5.83 12.90
CA TYR A 135 0.67 -5.50 11.64
C TYR A 135 0.84 -6.71 10.71
N ARG A 136 1.29 -7.86 11.25
CA ARG A 136 1.43 -9.09 10.46
C ARG A 136 0.09 -9.62 9.96
N VAL A 137 -0.94 -9.59 10.81
CA VAL A 137 -2.31 -9.95 10.42
C VAL A 137 -2.80 -9.06 9.30
N LEU A 138 -2.60 -7.73 9.38
CA LEU A 138 -2.90 -6.81 8.29
C LEU A 138 -2.20 -7.21 6.99
N LEU A 139 -0.89 -7.48 7.01
CA LEU A 139 -0.15 -7.91 5.83
C LEU A 139 -0.70 -9.20 5.21
N VAL A 140 -0.99 -10.21 6.05
CA VAL A 140 -1.54 -11.50 5.61
C VAL A 140 -2.94 -11.33 5.04
N LEU A 141 -3.81 -10.57 5.71
CA LEU A 141 -5.15 -10.28 5.24
C LEU A 141 -5.12 -9.62 3.85
N LEU A 142 -4.25 -8.63 3.66
CA LEU A 142 -4.07 -8.00 2.34
C LEU A 142 -3.55 -9.00 1.31
N ALA A 143 -2.53 -9.78 1.66
CA ALA A 143 -1.88 -10.73 0.76
C ALA A 143 -2.80 -11.87 0.32
N VAL A 144 -3.77 -12.27 1.15
CA VAL A 144 -4.80 -13.26 0.81
C VAL A 144 -5.97 -12.61 0.08
N SER A 145 -6.40 -11.41 0.50
CA SER A 145 -7.56 -10.74 -0.12
C SER A 145 -7.33 -10.40 -1.59
N ILE A 146 -6.10 -10.03 -1.96
CA ILE A 146 -5.76 -9.65 -3.34
C ILE A 146 -5.97 -10.84 -4.29
N PRO A 147 -5.31 -12.01 -4.12
CA PRO A 147 -5.55 -13.20 -4.95
C PRO A 147 -6.99 -13.67 -4.95
N VAL A 148 -7.67 -13.65 -3.80
CA VAL A 148 -9.09 -14.05 -3.73
C VAL A 148 -9.96 -13.14 -4.60
N GLY A 149 -9.76 -11.83 -4.52
CA GLY A 149 -10.44 -10.87 -5.39
C GLY A 149 -10.14 -11.10 -6.88
N MET A 150 -8.90 -11.46 -7.22
CA MET A 150 -8.50 -11.79 -8.59
C MET A 150 -9.20 -13.04 -9.12
N VAL A 151 -9.25 -14.11 -8.33
CA VAL A 151 -9.92 -15.36 -8.70
C VAL A 151 -11.42 -15.13 -8.88
N LEU A 152 -12.07 -14.44 -7.96
CA LEU A 152 -13.50 -14.11 -8.07
C LEU A 152 -13.78 -13.24 -9.31
N SER A 153 -12.91 -12.28 -9.60
CA SER A 153 -13.03 -11.44 -10.81
C SER A 153 -12.81 -12.25 -12.09
N ALA A 154 -11.86 -13.18 -12.10
CA ALA A 154 -11.60 -14.05 -13.25
C ALA A 154 -12.79 -14.96 -13.54
N ILE A 155 -13.39 -15.56 -12.50
CA ILE A 155 -14.57 -16.42 -12.64
C ILE A 155 -15.77 -15.62 -13.16
N ARG A 156 -15.97 -14.38 -12.69
CA ARG A 156 -17.09 -13.54 -13.13
C ARG A 156 -16.99 -13.08 -14.59
N ASN A 157 -15.78 -12.94 -15.12
CA ASN A 157 -15.53 -12.40 -16.47
C ASN A 157 -15.11 -13.50 -17.48
N ALA A 158 -15.17 -14.77 -17.10
CA ALA A 158 -15.00 -15.92 -17.98
C ALA A 158 -16.37 -16.34 -18.56
#